data_AF-A0A370CH39-F1
#
_entry.id   AF-A0A370CH39-F1
#
_cell.length_a   1.000
_cell.length_b   1.000
_cell.length_c   1.000
_cell.angle_alpha   90.00
_cell.angle_beta   90.00
_cell.angle_gamma   90.00
#
_symmetry.space_group_name_H-M   'P 1'
#
loop_
_entity.id
_entity.type
_entity.pdbx_description
1 polymer ?
#
loop_
_entity_poly.entity_id
_entity_poly.type
_entity_poly.pdbx_seq_one_letter_code
_entity_poly.pdbx_strand_id
1 'polypeptide(L)'
;MNHAYRYLQSIKTNPAWVWRIDSVESLKNDRGERYITDDMIDEDRKAGMPEFLIQQEYYSVITVQHERLYFSREMQNIDENKRIIPELILPNTLVYAFYDLGVNDSTAVILVQLDHLHNPNIIYYLEANNHPIQYYIDEAHRFCNKHYLRLHSHFLPHDGKNRDKATTKSTQDIFQELGEAAYCVPKPQRKIDAINLMRRMLYRTQFNQENAARLIDCLSNYSKVFDEKNNIYKDHPLHDWTSHAVDAYQTMTLAIENQLINEQASEIVYYI
;
A
#
# COMPACT_ATOMS: atom_id res chain seq x y z
N MET A 1 -8.59 0.75 -6.90
CA MET A 1 -9.29 1.18 -8.15
C MET A 1 -8.70 0.34 -9.29
N ASN A 2 -9.50 -0.51 -9.94
CA ASN A 2 -9.00 -1.52 -10.90
C ASN A 2 -8.26 -0.87 -12.10
N HIS A 3 -7.13 -1.46 -12.52
CA HIS A 3 -6.37 -1.11 -13.72
C HIS A 3 -7.25 -0.87 -14.95
N ALA A 4 -8.25 -1.72 -15.19
CA ALA A 4 -9.20 -1.57 -16.31
C ALA A 4 -9.96 -0.23 -16.28
N TYR A 5 -10.31 0.27 -15.09
CA TYR A 5 -10.98 1.57 -14.95
C TYR A 5 -10.05 2.73 -15.28
N ARG A 6 -8.80 2.72 -14.77
CA ARG A 6 -7.83 3.78 -15.09
C ARG A 6 -7.48 3.79 -16.57
N TYR A 7 -7.32 2.61 -17.16
CA TYR A 7 -7.11 2.47 -18.60
C TYR A 7 -8.30 2.96 -19.41
N LEU A 8 -9.53 2.68 -18.96
CA LEU A 8 -10.72 3.24 -19.57
C LEU A 8 -10.71 4.78 -19.47
N GLN A 9 -10.38 5.36 -18.31
CA GLN A 9 -10.31 6.82 -18.16
C GLN A 9 -9.25 7.45 -19.07
N SER A 10 -8.09 6.83 -19.25
CA SER A 10 -7.08 7.34 -20.18
C SER A 10 -7.55 7.25 -21.64
N ILE A 11 -8.21 6.15 -22.01
CA ILE A 11 -8.83 5.97 -23.34
C ILE A 11 -9.92 7.02 -23.60
N LYS A 12 -10.73 7.38 -22.59
CA LYS A 12 -11.81 8.37 -22.77
C LYS A 12 -11.31 9.72 -23.28
N THR A 13 -10.07 10.07 -22.96
CA THR A 13 -9.42 11.31 -23.39
C THR A 13 -8.61 11.18 -24.68
N ASN A 14 -8.46 9.96 -25.22
CA ASN A 14 -7.67 9.68 -26.41
C ASN A 14 -8.57 9.61 -27.66
N PRO A 15 -8.45 10.56 -28.61
CA PRO A 15 -9.31 10.61 -29.80
C PRO A 15 -9.08 9.46 -30.79
N ALA A 16 -7.98 8.70 -30.66
CA ALA A 16 -7.70 7.56 -31.53
C ALA A 16 -8.51 6.31 -31.17
N TRP A 17 -9.23 6.32 -30.04
CA TRP A 17 -9.93 5.15 -29.51
C TRP A 17 -11.42 5.38 -29.44
N VAL A 18 -12.20 4.37 -29.83
CA VAL A 18 -13.65 4.30 -29.58
C VAL A 18 -13.87 3.47 -28.32
N TRP A 19 -14.71 3.95 -27.42
CA TRP A 19 -15.06 3.25 -26.19
C TRP A 19 -16.56 3.29 -25.95
N ARG A 20 -17.09 2.25 -25.33
CA ARG A 20 -18.47 2.15 -24.87
C ARG A 20 -18.51 1.30 -23.60
N ILE A 21 -19.39 1.65 -22.67
CA ILE A 21 -19.77 0.77 -21.55
C ILE A 21 -21.20 0.35 -21.85
N ASP A 22 -21.41 -0.95 -22.00
CA ASP A 22 -22.74 -1.52 -22.14
C ASP A 22 -23.18 -2.12 -20.82
N SER A 23 -24.49 -2.14 -20.60
CA SER A 23 -25.12 -2.79 -19.46
C SER A 23 -26.42 -3.45 -19.91
N VAL A 24 -27.08 -4.12 -18.99
CA VAL A 24 -28.41 -4.66 -19.23
C VAL A 24 -29.42 -3.62 -19.73
N GLU A 25 -29.20 -2.33 -19.41
CA GLU A 25 -30.04 -1.22 -19.89
C GLU A 25 -29.76 -0.81 -21.34
N SER A 26 -28.52 -0.98 -21.81
CA SER A 26 -28.13 -0.65 -23.19
C SER A 26 -28.22 -1.83 -24.14
N LEU A 27 -28.08 -3.07 -23.64
CA LEU A 27 -28.14 -4.30 -24.40
C LEU A 27 -29.60 -4.72 -24.63
N LYS A 28 -30.16 -4.20 -25.73
CA LYS A 28 -31.54 -4.42 -26.15
C LYS A 28 -31.59 -5.05 -27.54
N ASN A 29 -32.64 -5.84 -27.78
CA ASN A 29 -32.93 -6.41 -29.09
C ASN A 29 -33.43 -5.32 -30.07
N ASP A 30 -33.68 -5.71 -31.33
CA ASP A 30 -34.18 -4.80 -32.37
C ASP A 30 -35.54 -4.15 -32.06
N ARG A 31 -36.25 -4.65 -31.04
CA ARG A 31 -37.54 -4.12 -30.55
C ARG A 31 -37.38 -3.21 -29.33
N GLY A 32 -36.15 -3.00 -28.85
CA GLY A 32 -35.86 -2.19 -27.66
C GLY A 32 -36.08 -2.93 -26.34
N GLU A 33 -36.27 -4.24 -26.36
CA GLU A 33 -36.47 -5.06 -25.16
C GLU A 33 -35.12 -5.57 -24.64
N ARG A 34 -34.93 -5.59 -23.32
CA ARG A 34 -33.69 -6.09 -22.70
C ARG A 34 -33.55 -7.60 -22.90
N TYR A 35 -32.34 -8.06 -23.20
CA TYR A 35 -32.06 -9.52 -23.29
C TYR A 35 -32.13 -10.23 -21.93
N ILE A 36 -31.79 -9.51 -20.85
CA ILE A 36 -31.87 -10.01 -19.49
C ILE A 36 -32.95 -9.20 -18.77
N THR A 37 -33.99 -9.88 -18.32
CA THR A 37 -35.15 -9.26 -17.65
C THR A 37 -34.89 -9.06 -16.17
N ASP A 38 -35.73 -8.26 -15.51
CA ASP A 38 -35.62 -8.06 -14.06
C ASP A 38 -35.90 -9.35 -13.27
N ASP A 39 -36.79 -10.22 -13.78
CA ASP A 39 -37.05 -11.53 -13.19
C ASP A 39 -35.79 -12.41 -13.14
N MET A 40 -34.97 -12.40 -14.20
CA MET A 40 -33.71 -13.16 -14.26
C MET A 40 -32.68 -12.61 -13.25
N ILE A 41 -32.61 -11.28 -13.10
CA ILE A 41 -31.73 -10.64 -12.11
C ILE A 41 -32.22 -10.96 -10.69
N ASP A 42 -33.54 -10.99 -10.48
CA ASP A 42 -34.15 -11.33 -9.19
C ASP A 42 -33.98 -12.80 -8.82
N GLU A 43 -33.89 -13.70 -9.79
CA GLU A 43 -33.50 -15.10 -9.54
C GLU A 43 -32.10 -15.19 -8.94
N ASP A 44 -31.12 -14.47 -9.49
CA ASP A 44 -29.76 -14.44 -8.96
C ASP A 44 -29.69 -13.78 -7.57
N ARG A 45 -30.45 -12.70 -7.36
CA ARG A 45 -30.61 -12.11 -6.01
C ARG A 45 -31.14 -13.13 -5.00
N LYS A 46 -32.18 -13.88 -5.38
CA LYS A 46 -32.77 -14.94 -4.54
C LYS A 46 -31.83 -16.12 -4.34
N ALA A 47 -30.96 -16.40 -5.31
CA ALA A 47 -29.89 -17.40 -5.20
C ALA A 47 -28.74 -16.96 -4.27
N GLY A 48 -28.80 -15.73 -3.75
CA GLY A 48 -27.85 -15.21 -2.76
C GLY A 48 -26.69 -14.42 -3.35
N MET A 49 -26.79 -14.01 -4.62
CA MET A 49 -25.82 -13.09 -5.22
C MET A 49 -25.89 -11.73 -4.51
N PRO A 50 -24.79 -11.23 -3.91
CA PRO A 50 -24.76 -9.93 -3.27
C PRO A 50 -25.08 -8.79 -4.25
N GLU A 51 -25.79 -7.76 -3.81
CA GLU A 51 -26.24 -6.66 -4.68
C GLU A 51 -25.07 -5.96 -5.39
N PHE A 52 -23.89 -5.86 -4.78
CA PHE A 52 -22.74 -5.27 -5.45
C PHE A 52 -22.27 -6.07 -6.68
N LEU A 53 -22.40 -7.40 -6.66
CA LEU A 53 -22.13 -8.25 -7.83
C LEU A 53 -23.21 -8.08 -8.88
N ILE A 54 -24.48 -7.97 -8.47
CA ILE A 54 -25.58 -7.67 -9.39
C ILE A 54 -25.32 -6.36 -10.15
N GLN A 55 -24.92 -5.30 -9.44
CA GLN A 55 -24.58 -4.01 -10.03
C GLN A 55 -23.36 -4.10 -10.98
N GLN A 56 -22.35 -4.91 -10.65
CA GLN A 56 -21.17 -5.12 -11.47
C GLN A 56 -21.48 -5.93 -12.75
N GLU A 57 -22.13 -7.09 -12.61
CA GLU A 57 -22.34 -8.05 -13.69
C GLU A 57 -23.45 -7.61 -14.65
N TYR A 58 -24.57 -7.09 -14.13
CA TYR A 58 -25.73 -6.72 -14.96
C TYR A 58 -25.72 -5.26 -15.37
N TYR A 59 -25.44 -4.36 -14.43
CA TYR A 59 -25.54 -2.92 -14.69
C TYR A 59 -24.21 -2.31 -15.14
N SER A 60 -23.14 -3.10 -15.18
CA SER A 60 -21.78 -2.66 -15.50
C SER A 60 -21.38 -1.40 -14.73
N VAL A 61 -21.94 -1.28 -13.52
CA VAL A 61 -21.54 -0.26 -12.57
C VAL A 61 -20.14 -0.64 -12.15
N ILE A 62 -19.20 0.26 -12.44
CA ILE A 62 -17.83 0.12 -11.96
C ILE A 62 -17.86 0.51 -10.48
N THR A 63 -18.43 -0.36 -9.67
CA THR A 63 -18.33 -0.29 -8.23
C THR A 63 -16.87 -0.53 -7.92
N VAL A 64 -16.20 0.44 -7.30
CA VAL A 64 -15.00 0.11 -6.53
C VAL A 64 -15.47 -0.99 -5.59
N GLN A 65 -14.85 -2.18 -5.65
CA GLN A 65 -15.18 -3.31 -4.79
C GLN A 65 -14.82 -2.97 -3.33
N HIS A 66 -15.50 -1.98 -2.75
CA HIS A 66 -15.20 -1.37 -1.47
C HIS A 66 -15.18 -2.42 -0.36
N GLU A 67 -16.01 -3.46 -0.49
CA GLU A 67 -16.09 -4.58 0.46
C GLU A 67 -14.87 -5.52 0.37
N ARG A 68 -14.27 -5.67 -0.82
CA ARG A 68 -13.11 -6.52 -1.04
C ARG A 68 -11.81 -5.82 -0.70
N LEU A 69 -11.72 -4.52 -0.93
CA LEU A 69 -10.53 -3.71 -0.68
C LEU A 69 -10.42 -3.34 0.79
N TYR A 70 -9.26 -3.58 1.41
CA TYR A 70 -9.09 -3.30 2.84
C TYR A 70 -9.13 -1.82 3.18
N PHE A 71 -8.62 -0.96 2.29
CA PHE A 71 -8.37 0.46 2.57
C PHE A 71 -9.20 1.43 1.71
N SER A 72 -10.27 0.95 1.07
CA SER A 72 -10.99 1.76 0.07
C SER A 72 -11.54 3.08 0.65
N ARG A 73 -12.06 3.05 1.88
CA ARG A 73 -12.59 4.23 2.58
C ARG A 73 -11.47 5.19 2.99
N GLU A 74 -10.35 4.64 3.46
CA GLU A 74 -9.20 5.40 3.88
C GLU A 74 -8.52 6.11 2.70
N MET A 75 -8.39 5.42 1.56
CA MET A 75 -7.87 6.03 0.33
C MET A 75 -8.78 7.13 -0.21
N GLN A 76 -10.11 6.93 -0.16
CA GLN A 76 -11.07 7.99 -0.49
C GLN A 76 -10.89 9.21 0.43
N ASN A 77 -10.70 8.98 1.73
CA ASN A 77 -10.46 10.07 2.68
C ASN A 77 -9.16 10.84 2.37
N ILE A 78 -8.10 10.12 1.99
CA ILE A 78 -6.83 10.71 1.56
C ILE A 78 -7.02 11.66 0.38
N ASP A 79 -7.79 11.25 -0.63
CA ASP A 79 -8.10 12.05 -1.80
C ASP A 79 -8.95 13.28 -1.43
N GLU A 80 -10.04 13.08 -0.69
CA GLU A 80 -10.96 14.15 -0.26
C GLU A 80 -10.27 15.22 0.58
N ASN A 81 -9.29 14.83 1.41
CA ASN A 81 -8.52 15.72 2.28
C ASN A 81 -7.20 16.19 1.65
N LYS A 82 -6.99 15.95 0.35
CA LYS A 82 -5.80 16.41 -0.41
C LYS A 82 -4.47 16.02 0.26
N ARG A 83 -4.41 14.78 0.75
CA ARG A 83 -3.23 14.22 1.44
C ARG A 83 -2.20 13.60 0.47
N ILE A 84 -2.50 13.60 -0.82
CA ILE A 84 -1.54 13.34 -1.90
C ILE A 84 -1.02 14.70 -2.38
N ILE A 85 0.25 14.97 -2.13
CA ILE A 85 0.86 16.30 -2.28
C ILE A 85 2.03 16.21 -3.26
N PRO A 86 2.04 17.02 -4.33
CA PRO A 86 3.19 17.15 -5.22
C PRO A 86 4.44 17.58 -4.44
N GLU A 87 5.58 16.95 -4.72
CA GLU A 87 6.87 17.32 -4.13
C GLU A 87 6.89 17.35 -2.57
N LEU A 88 6.04 16.56 -1.91
CA LEU A 88 6.00 16.47 -0.44
C LEU A 88 7.36 16.08 0.13
N ILE A 89 8.02 17.03 0.79
CA ILE A 89 9.25 16.90 1.59
C ILE A 89 9.18 17.94 2.71
N LEU A 90 9.46 17.53 3.94
CA LEU A 90 9.59 18.41 5.10
C LEU A 90 11.07 18.80 5.30
N PRO A 91 11.44 20.09 5.14
CA PRO A 91 12.82 20.52 5.37
C PRO A 91 13.25 20.35 6.82
N ASN A 92 14.53 20.02 7.05
CA ASN A 92 15.12 19.84 8.38
C ASN A 92 14.49 18.73 9.25
N THR A 93 13.69 17.84 8.66
CA THR A 93 13.11 16.68 9.35
C THR A 93 13.89 15.41 9.01
N LEU A 94 14.18 14.59 10.03
CA LEU A 94 14.84 13.30 9.86
C LEU A 94 14.00 12.34 9.02
N VAL A 95 14.68 11.51 8.23
CA VAL A 95 14.06 10.48 7.40
C VAL A 95 14.23 9.12 8.07
N TYR A 96 13.17 8.33 8.09
CA TYR A 96 13.17 6.95 8.58
C TYR A 96 12.77 6.01 7.44
N ALA A 97 13.49 4.90 7.31
CA ALA A 97 13.23 3.88 6.30
C ALA A 97 12.51 2.68 6.91
N PHE A 98 11.43 2.20 6.28
CA PHE A 98 10.67 1.03 6.75
C PHE A 98 10.60 -0.01 5.65
N TYR A 99 10.83 -1.26 6.03
CA TYR A 99 11.05 -2.35 5.09
C TYR A 99 9.94 -3.39 5.13
N ASP A 100 9.68 -3.97 3.97
CA ASP A 100 9.26 -5.37 3.82
C ASP A 100 10.44 -6.15 3.21
N LEU A 101 10.78 -7.31 3.79
CA LEU A 101 11.98 -8.05 3.42
C LEU A 101 11.62 -9.32 2.63
N GLY A 102 11.84 -9.30 1.33
CA GLY A 102 11.76 -10.47 0.45
C GLY A 102 13.16 -10.97 0.07
N VAL A 103 13.60 -12.09 0.64
CA VAL A 103 14.91 -12.71 0.29
C VAL A 103 14.84 -13.43 -1.07
N ASN A 104 13.72 -14.09 -1.35
CA ASN A 104 13.42 -14.75 -2.64
C ASN A 104 12.27 -14.05 -3.39
N ASP A 105 11.92 -12.85 -2.94
CA ASP A 105 10.81 -12.07 -3.46
C ASP A 105 11.25 -10.60 -3.53
N SER A 106 10.31 -9.68 -3.75
CA SER A 106 10.59 -8.26 -3.77
C SER A 106 10.80 -7.74 -2.34
N THR A 107 11.77 -6.85 -2.17
CA THR A 107 11.95 -6.05 -0.95
C THR A 107 11.43 -4.65 -1.25
N ALA A 108 10.57 -4.15 -0.36
CA ALA A 108 10.00 -2.81 -0.45
C ALA A 108 10.53 -1.92 0.68
N VAL A 109 10.75 -0.65 0.36
CA VAL A 109 11.22 0.38 1.29
C VAL A 109 10.35 1.62 1.14
N ILE A 110 9.88 2.16 2.26
CA ILE A 110 9.26 3.49 2.33
C ILE A 110 10.13 4.43 3.15
N LEU A 111 10.33 5.65 2.64
CA LEU A 111 10.98 6.73 3.39
C LEU A 111 9.92 7.68 3.92
N VAL A 112 10.03 8.01 5.20
CA VAL A 112 8.99 8.76 5.91
C VAL A 112 9.64 9.83 6.77
N GLN A 113 9.01 11.01 6.79
CA GLN A 113 9.27 12.08 7.74
C GLN A 113 8.07 12.21 8.67
N LEU A 114 8.29 12.44 9.96
CA LEU A 114 7.22 12.73 10.89
C LEU A 114 7.05 14.24 11.04
N ASP A 115 5.82 14.74 10.97
CA ASP A 115 5.55 16.14 11.32
C ASP A 115 5.60 16.35 12.84
N HIS A 116 5.44 17.60 13.28
CA HIS A 116 5.41 17.99 14.70
C HIS A 116 4.32 17.29 15.53
N LEU A 117 3.27 16.73 14.90
CA LEU A 117 2.21 15.96 15.54
C LEU A 117 2.43 14.43 15.39
N HIS A 118 3.61 14.02 14.92
CA HIS A 118 3.97 12.64 14.63
C HIS A 118 3.08 11.99 13.56
N ASN A 119 2.57 12.79 12.61
CA ASN A 119 1.89 12.27 11.43
C ASN A 119 2.93 11.89 10.36
N PRO A 120 2.77 10.71 9.71
CA PRO A 120 3.71 10.26 8.71
C PRO A 120 3.51 10.97 7.37
N ASN A 121 4.62 11.46 6.82
CA ASN A 121 4.76 12.02 5.48
C ASN A 121 5.64 11.09 4.66
N ILE A 122 5.02 10.30 3.77
CA ILE A 122 5.74 9.34 2.93
C ILE A 122 6.30 10.07 1.72
N ILE A 123 7.62 10.21 1.69
CA ILE A 123 8.33 11.04 0.70
C ILE A 123 8.89 10.23 -0.46
N TYR A 124 9.06 8.92 -0.27
CA TYR A 124 9.62 8.03 -1.29
C TYR A 124 9.21 6.58 -1.04
N TYR A 125 9.08 5.83 -2.13
CA TYR A 125 8.89 4.39 -2.12
C TYR A 125 9.78 3.73 -3.18
N LEU A 126 10.37 2.61 -2.81
CA LEU A 126 11.19 1.76 -3.65
C LEU A 126 10.76 0.31 -3.49
N GLU A 127 10.67 -0.42 -4.58
CA GLU A 127 10.51 -1.88 -4.57
C GLU A 127 11.35 -2.47 -5.69
N ALA A 128 12.15 -3.49 -5.35
CA ALA A 128 12.97 -4.22 -6.29
C ALA A 128 13.13 -5.67 -5.82
N ASN A 129 13.63 -6.54 -6.69
CA ASN A 129 13.88 -7.95 -6.38
C ASN A 129 15.33 -8.33 -6.72
N ASN A 130 15.82 -9.42 -6.14
CA ASN A 130 17.15 -9.99 -6.43
C ASN A 130 18.34 -9.04 -6.17
N HIS A 131 18.20 -8.08 -5.26
CA HIS A 131 19.27 -7.17 -4.84
C HIS A 131 19.70 -7.42 -3.39
N PRO A 132 20.99 -7.23 -3.05
CA PRO A 132 21.45 -7.30 -1.67
C PRO A 132 20.94 -6.11 -0.84
N ILE A 133 20.95 -6.24 0.49
CA ILE A 133 20.52 -5.18 1.42
C ILE A 133 21.22 -3.83 1.17
N GLN A 134 22.52 -3.85 0.84
CA GLN A 134 23.29 -2.65 0.50
C GLN A 134 22.64 -1.81 -0.60
N TYR A 135 22.07 -2.44 -1.63
CA TYR A 135 21.41 -1.73 -2.72
C TYR A 135 20.28 -0.82 -2.19
N TYR A 136 19.43 -1.35 -1.33
CA TYR A 136 18.30 -0.59 -0.78
C TYR A 136 18.75 0.53 0.15
N ILE A 137 19.84 0.33 0.90
CA ILE A 137 20.47 1.37 1.73
C ILE A 137 21.02 2.49 0.83
N ASP A 138 21.73 2.14 -0.23
CA ASP A 138 22.32 3.09 -1.18
C ASP A 138 21.24 3.91 -1.91
N GLU A 139 20.14 3.29 -2.33
CA GLU A 139 19.01 4.00 -2.94
C GLU A 139 18.37 4.99 -1.95
N ALA A 140 18.18 4.59 -0.69
CA ALA A 140 17.63 5.46 0.35
C ALA A 140 18.54 6.67 0.61
N HIS A 141 19.85 6.45 0.73
CA HIS A 141 20.84 7.52 0.86
C HIS A 141 20.89 8.40 -0.38
N ARG A 142 20.83 7.83 -1.58
CA ARG A 142 20.83 8.61 -2.82
C ARG A 142 19.64 9.56 -2.89
N PHE A 143 18.45 9.08 -2.53
CA PHE A 143 17.27 9.92 -2.43
C PHE A 143 17.47 11.04 -1.40
N CYS A 144 17.91 10.70 -0.18
CA CYS A 144 18.13 11.68 0.87
C CYS A 144 19.17 12.74 0.48
N ASN A 145 20.32 12.32 -0.07
CA ASN A 145 21.40 13.21 -0.49
C ASN A 145 20.97 14.17 -1.61
N LYS A 146 20.18 13.69 -2.59
CA LYS A 146 19.63 14.52 -3.66
C LYS A 146 18.75 15.66 -3.11
N HIS A 147 18.07 15.43 -1.99
CA HIS A 147 17.14 16.37 -1.36
C HIS A 147 17.72 17.04 -0.09
N TYR A 148 19.01 16.88 0.18
CA TYR A 148 19.70 17.41 1.37
C TYR A 148 19.05 16.98 2.70
N LEU A 149 18.55 15.74 2.74
CA LEU A 149 17.91 15.12 3.91
C LEU A 149 18.87 14.20 4.65
N ARG A 150 18.57 13.93 5.92
CA ARG A 150 19.34 12.99 6.75
C ARG A 150 18.53 11.73 7.02
N LEU A 151 19.00 10.60 6.51
CA LEU A 151 18.50 9.28 6.87
C LEU A 151 19.00 8.94 8.29
N HIS A 152 18.08 8.56 9.18
CA HIS A 152 18.38 8.36 10.59
C HIS A 152 18.40 6.88 10.98
N SER A 153 17.34 6.14 10.67
CA SER A 153 17.23 4.73 11.08
C SER A 153 16.38 3.91 10.12
N HIS A 154 16.63 2.62 10.15
CA HIS A 154 15.95 1.59 9.38
C HIS A 154 15.10 0.72 10.30
N PHE A 155 13.86 0.48 9.91
CA PHE A 155 12.91 -0.35 10.64
C PHE A 155 12.55 -1.56 9.81
N LEU A 156 12.85 -2.73 10.36
CA LEU A 156 12.69 -4.02 9.70
C LEU A 156 11.45 -4.74 10.27
N PRO A 157 10.84 -5.65 9.50
CA PRO A 157 9.83 -6.53 10.04
C PRO A 157 10.43 -7.45 11.12
N HIS A 158 9.57 -8.04 11.96
CA HIS A 158 9.95 -8.84 13.12
C HIS A 158 10.94 -9.99 12.82
N ASP A 159 10.85 -10.56 11.64
CA ASP A 159 11.66 -11.65 11.12
C ASP A 159 13.05 -11.19 10.64
N GLY A 160 13.32 -9.89 10.56
CA GLY A 160 14.66 -9.36 10.34
C GLY A 160 15.68 -9.73 11.44
N LYS A 161 15.21 -10.25 12.60
CA LYS A 161 16.04 -10.83 13.67
C LYS A 161 16.37 -12.31 13.46
N ASN A 162 15.71 -13.00 12.53
CA ASN A 162 15.96 -14.41 12.28
C ASN A 162 17.35 -14.56 11.67
N ARG A 163 18.18 -15.41 12.29
CA ARG A 163 19.52 -15.72 11.77
C ARG A 163 19.39 -16.65 10.57
N ASP A 164 20.03 -16.28 9.48
CA ASP A 164 20.20 -17.16 8.34
C ASP A 164 21.07 -18.36 8.72
N LYS A 165 20.72 -19.55 8.24
CA LYS A 165 21.37 -20.81 8.64
C LYS A 165 22.80 -20.95 8.09
N ALA A 166 23.09 -20.32 6.96
CA ALA A 166 24.39 -20.41 6.31
C ALA A 166 25.37 -19.37 6.86
N THR A 167 24.90 -18.15 7.09
CA THR A 167 25.75 -17.03 7.54
C THR A 167 25.72 -16.79 9.04
N THR A 168 24.76 -17.37 9.76
CA THR A 168 24.46 -17.13 11.19
C THR A 168 24.11 -15.68 11.53
N LYS A 169 24.00 -14.78 10.55
CA LYS A 169 23.66 -13.38 10.72
C LYS A 169 22.16 -13.15 10.51
N SER A 170 21.59 -12.23 11.26
CA SER A 170 20.25 -11.70 10.98
C SER A 170 20.32 -10.56 9.97
N THR A 171 19.22 -10.22 9.30
CA THR A 171 19.17 -9.02 8.45
C THR A 171 19.53 -7.76 9.23
N GLN A 172 19.08 -7.67 10.49
CA GLN A 172 19.46 -6.57 11.38
C GLN A 172 20.98 -6.49 11.61
N ASP A 173 21.66 -7.64 11.81
CA ASP A 173 23.12 -7.68 11.95
C ASP A 173 23.81 -7.14 10.68
N ILE A 174 23.28 -7.46 9.49
CA ILE A 174 23.81 -6.98 8.20
C ILE A 174 23.72 -5.45 8.12
N PHE A 175 22.58 -4.84 8.46
CA PHE A 175 22.45 -3.38 8.48
C PHE A 175 23.48 -2.74 9.42
N GLN A 176 23.67 -3.30 10.61
CA GLN A 176 24.61 -2.78 11.59
C GLN A 176 26.07 -2.87 11.13
N GLU A 177 26.45 -3.96 10.45
CA GLU A 177 27.77 -4.10 9.83
C GLU A 177 28.02 -3.09 8.71
N LEU A 178 26.96 -2.67 8.01
CA LEU A 178 27.00 -1.62 7.01
C LEU A 178 26.98 -0.20 7.61
N GLY A 179 26.98 -0.08 8.94
CA GLY A 179 27.02 1.19 9.66
C GLY A 179 25.65 1.83 9.90
N GLU A 180 24.55 1.11 9.62
CA GLU A 180 23.19 1.64 9.75
C GLU A 180 22.56 1.32 11.11
N ALA A 181 21.82 2.29 11.66
CA ALA A 181 20.97 2.07 12.82
C ALA A 181 19.69 1.33 12.40
N ALA A 182 19.59 0.04 12.72
CA ALA A 182 18.46 -0.80 12.36
C ALA A 182 17.75 -1.46 13.55
N TYR A 183 16.41 -1.48 13.51
CA TYR A 183 15.56 -2.01 14.57
C TYR A 183 14.40 -2.84 13.98
N CYS A 184 14.13 -4.03 14.52
CA CYS A 184 12.93 -4.77 14.13
C CYS A 184 11.70 -4.37 14.94
N VAL A 185 10.58 -4.18 14.24
CA VAL A 185 9.26 -3.93 14.84
C VAL A 185 8.65 -5.21 15.42
N PRO A 186 7.77 -5.13 16.42
CA PRO A 186 7.10 -6.31 16.95
C PRO A 186 6.13 -6.91 15.92
N LYS A 187 5.99 -8.23 15.97
CA LYS A 187 5.01 -8.94 15.14
C LYS A 187 3.59 -8.66 15.65
N PRO A 188 2.62 -8.30 14.79
CA PRO A 188 1.22 -8.27 15.21
C PRO A 188 0.73 -9.68 15.54
N GLN A 189 -0.13 -9.82 16.56
CA GLN A 189 -0.70 -11.12 16.92
C GLN A 189 -1.56 -11.70 15.79
N ARG A 190 -2.38 -10.85 15.16
CA ARG A 190 -3.19 -11.21 13.99
C ARG A 190 -2.98 -10.19 12.88
N LYS A 191 -2.99 -10.65 11.62
CA LYS A 191 -2.87 -9.78 10.45
C LYS A 191 -3.97 -8.70 10.42
N ILE A 192 -5.18 -9.04 10.87
CA ILE A 192 -6.30 -8.10 10.91
C ILE A 192 -6.08 -6.94 11.89
N ASP A 193 -5.35 -7.16 12.99
CA ASP A 193 -5.04 -6.11 13.97
C ASP A 193 -4.12 -5.06 13.35
N ALA A 194 -3.11 -5.53 12.60
CA ALA A 194 -2.21 -4.68 11.83
C ALA A 194 -2.95 -3.91 10.72
N ILE A 195 -3.91 -4.55 10.04
CA ILE A 195 -4.76 -3.89 9.03
C ILE A 195 -5.60 -2.77 9.67
N ASN A 196 -6.18 -3.02 10.84
CA ASN A 196 -6.96 -1.99 11.55
C ASN A 196 -6.09 -0.84 12.07
N LEU A 197 -4.84 -1.12 12.47
CA LEU A 197 -3.85 -0.10 12.78
C LEU A 197 -3.51 0.74 11.54
N MET A 198 -3.24 0.09 10.40
CA MET A 198 -2.94 0.76 9.14
C MET A 198 -4.10 1.66 8.69
N ARG A 199 -5.36 1.21 8.86
CA ARG A 199 -6.54 2.04 8.58
C ARG A 199 -6.53 3.34 9.37
N ARG A 200 -6.32 3.27 10.69
CA ARG A 200 -6.21 4.46 11.54
C ARG A 200 -5.05 5.36 11.12
N MET A 201 -3.91 4.77 10.77
CA MET A 201 -2.73 5.50 10.32
C MET A 201 -3.01 6.27 9.01
N LEU A 202 -3.71 5.67 8.04
CA LEU A 202 -4.00 6.30 6.75
C LEU A 202 -4.79 7.61 6.88
N TYR A 203 -5.66 7.75 7.87
CA TYR A 203 -6.37 9.01 8.14
C TYR A 203 -5.46 10.18 8.53
N ARG A 204 -4.21 9.90 8.90
CA ARG A 204 -3.21 10.92 9.23
C ARG A 204 -2.00 10.95 8.31
N THR A 205 -1.82 9.95 7.45
CA THR A 205 -0.72 9.90 6.49
C THR A 205 -0.88 10.92 5.37
N GLN A 206 0.25 11.46 4.92
CA GLN A 206 0.39 12.21 3.67
C GLN A 206 1.39 11.50 2.75
N PHE A 207 1.19 11.65 1.43
CA PHE A 207 1.99 10.96 0.42
C PHE A 207 2.53 11.94 -0.60
N ASN A 208 3.81 11.78 -0.95
CA ASN A 208 4.38 12.40 -2.13
C ASN A 208 3.74 11.81 -3.39
N GLN A 209 3.16 12.66 -4.23
CA GLN A 209 2.38 12.24 -5.39
C GLN A 209 3.18 11.41 -6.38
N GLU A 210 4.39 11.84 -6.72
CA GLU A 210 5.22 11.19 -7.74
C GLU A 210 6.01 10.03 -7.14
N ASN A 211 6.74 10.29 -6.05
CA ASN A 211 7.70 9.36 -5.47
C ASN A 211 7.04 8.23 -4.66
N ALA A 212 5.77 8.37 -4.29
CA ALA A 212 4.99 7.32 -3.63
C ALA A 212 3.81 6.82 -4.48
N ALA A 213 3.75 7.17 -5.77
CA ALA A 213 2.65 6.78 -6.68
C ALA A 213 2.37 5.27 -6.67
N ARG A 214 3.44 4.46 -6.69
CA ARG A 214 3.32 2.99 -6.67
C ARG A 214 2.76 2.47 -5.35
N LEU A 215 3.21 3.01 -4.22
CA LEU A 215 2.66 2.65 -2.91
C LEU A 215 1.17 3.01 -2.79
N ILE A 216 0.79 4.21 -3.23
CA ILE A 216 -0.62 4.66 -3.27
C ILE A 216 -1.46 3.67 -4.08
N ASP A 217 -0.92 3.19 -5.21
CA ASP A 217 -1.59 2.21 -6.05
C ASP A 217 -1.77 0.86 -5.36
N CYS A 218 -0.73 0.37 -4.68
CA CYS A 218 -0.79 -0.87 -3.90
C CYS A 218 -1.83 -0.77 -2.77
N LEU A 219 -1.80 0.30 -1.97
CA LEU A 219 -2.78 0.54 -0.89
C LEU A 219 -4.21 0.62 -1.43
N SER A 220 -4.39 1.23 -2.61
CA SER A 220 -5.69 1.36 -3.28
C SER A 220 -6.25 0.06 -3.86
N ASN A 221 -5.45 -1.00 -3.93
CA ASN A 221 -5.81 -2.28 -4.53
C ASN A 221 -5.60 -3.48 -3.59
N TYR A 222 -5.09 -3.26 -2.37
CA TYR A 222 -4.93 -4.32 -1.38
C TYR A 222 -6.27 -4.94 -0.99
N SER A 223 -6.41 -6.24 -1.20
CA SER A 223 -7.72 -6.90 -1.24
C SER A 223 -7.80 -8.19 -0.43
N LYS A 224 -9.02 -8.59 -0.08
CA LYS A 224 -9.35 -9.88 0.54
C LYS A 224 -9.37 -10.99 -0.48
N VAL A 225 -9.06 -12.22 -0.03
CA VAL A 225 -9.36 -13.44 -0.79
C VAL A 225 -10.83 -13.81 -0.57
N PHE A 226 -11.58 -13.98 -1.66
CA PHE A 226 -12.94 -14.50 -1.63
C PHE A 226 -12.94 -15.99 -1.93
N ASP A 227 -13.60 -16.78 -1.08
CA ASP A 227 -13.83 -18.21 -1.29
C ASP A 227 -15.22 -18.40 -1.90
N GLU A 228 -15.27 -18.51 -3.23
CA GLU A 228 -16.53 -18.66 -3.99
C GLU A 228 -17.32 -19.89 -3.56
N LYS A 229 -16.64 -20.97 -3.17
CA LYS A 229 -17.29 -22.23 -2.79
C LYS A 229 -18.08 -22.10 -1.51
N ASN A 230 -17.53 -21.34 -0.55
CA ASN A 230 -18.12 -21.17 0.77
C ASN A 230 -18.85 -19.82 0.92
N ASN A 231 -18.81 -18.96 -0.11
CA ASN A 231 -19.38 -17.61 -0.12
C ASN A 231 -18.90 -16.75 1.07
N ILE A 232 -17.62 -16.86 1.44
CA ILE A 232 -17.00 -16.14 2.56
C ILE A 232 -15.65 -15.55 2.17
N TYR A 233 -15.26 -14.45 2.81
CA TYR A 233 -13.89 -13.94 2.72
C TYR A 233 -12.97 -14.71 3.66
N LYS A 234 -11.73 -14.99 3.22
CA LYS A 234 -10.71 -15.59 4.07
C LYS A 234 -10.15 -14.58 5.08
N ASP A 235 -9.59 -15.10 6.17
CA ASP A 235 -8.99 -14.31 7.24
C ASP A 235 -7.64 -13.66 6.87
N HIS A 236 -7.09 -13.99 5.70
CA HIS A 236 -5.85 -13.42 5.20
C HIS A 236 -6.07 -12.63 3.90
N PRO A 237 -5.25 -11.58 3.69
CA PRO A 237 -5.25 -10.82 2.45
C PRO A 237 -4.84 -11.66 1.24
N LEU A 238 -5.26 -11.23 0.05
CA LEU A 238 -4.75 -11.75 -1.21
C LEU A 238 -3.27 -11.40 -1.30
N HIS A 239 -2.44 -12.41 -1.51
CA HIS A 239 -1.01 -12.22 -1.72
C HIS A 239 -0.75 -12.03 -3.21
N ASP A 240 -0.57 -10.77 -3.61
CA ASP A 240 -0.24 -10.36 -4.97
C ASP A 240 0.79 -9.22 -4.97
N TRP A 241 0.94 -8.55 -6.13
CA TRP A 241 1.82 -7.40 -6.35
C TRP A 241 1.63 -6.22 -5.39
N THR A 242 0.55 -6.16 -4.63
CA THR A 242 0.30 -5.11 -3.64
C THR A 242 0.94 -5.40 -2.28
N SER A 243 1.31 -6.66 -2.02
CA SER A 243 1.64 -7.15 -0.67
C SER A 243 2.87 -6.47 -0.06
N HIS A 244 3.99 -6.41 -0.78
CA HIS A 244 5.26 -5.91 -0.24
C HIS A 244 5.17 -4.44 0.15
N ALA A 245 4.57 -3.63 -0.72
CA ALA A 245 4.32 -2.23 -0.43
C ALA A 245 3.47 -2.01 0.84
N VAL A 246 2.42 -2.82 1.00
CA VAL A 246 1.53 -2.75 2.17
C VAL A 246 2.22 -3.27 3.42
N ASP A 247 3.08 -4.28 3.32
CA ASP A 247 3.84 -4.81 4.45
C ASP A 247 4.93 -3.84 4.90
N ALA A 248 5.56 -3.08 4.00
CA ALA A 248 6.44 -1.98 4.36
C ALA A 248 5.68 -0.86 5.11
N TYR A 249 4.47 -0.52 4.63
CA TYR A 249 3.57 0.42 5.32
C TYR A 249 3.11 -0.11 6.70
N GLN A 250 2.92 -1.42 6.82
CA GLN A 250 2.65 -2.09 8.08
C GLN A 250 3.82 -1.94 9.05
N THR A 251 5.06 -2.14 8.58
CA THR A 251 6.28 -1.95 9.39
C THR A 251 6.35 -0.53 9.94
N MET A 252 6.09 0.50 9.11
CA MET A 252 5.97 1.89 9.58
C MET A 252 4.89 2.06 10.64
N THR A 253 3.71 1.54 10.36
CA THR A 253 2.57 1.67 11.28
C THR A 253 2.89 1.06 12.64
N LEU A 254 3.50 -0.13 12.66
CA LEU A 254 3.89 -0.81 13.89
C LEU A 254 5.02 -0.09 14.64
N ALA A 255 6.00 0.46 13.92
CA ALA A 255 7.08 1.24 14.55
C ALA A 255 6.53 2.48 15.27
N ILE A 256 5.62 3.22 14.62
CA ILE A 256 5.01 4.41 15.20
C ILE A 256 4.10 4.05 16.38
N GLU A 257 3.23 3.03 16.24
CA GLU A 257 2.32 2.60 17.31
C GLU A 257 3.07 2.16 18.56
N ASN A 258 4.22 1.48 18.38
CA ASN A 258 5.06 1.01 19.47
C ASN A 258 6.10 2.05 19.93
N GLN A 259 6.02 3.29 19.46
CA GLN A 259 6.89 4.40 19.86
C GLN A 259 8.38 4.08 19.71
N LEU A 260 8.74 3.36 18.65
CA LEU A 260 10.13 2.95 18.39
C LEU A 260 10.98 4.06 17.76
N ILE A 261 10.33 5.14 17.31
CA ILE A 261 10.99 6.28 16.69
C ILE A 261 11.27 7.30 17.79
N ASN A 262 12.53 7.36 18.24
CA ASN A 262 12.99 8.36 19.18
C ASN A 262 13.60 9.54 18.41
N GLU A 263 12.94 10.70 18.48
CA GLU A 263 13.43 11.96 17.91
C GLU A 263 14.43 12.68 18.83
N GLN A 264 14.84 12.08 19.95
CA GLN A 264 15.90 12.65 20.79
C GLN A 264 17.20 12.66 19.99
N ALA A 265 17.44 13.82 19.36
CA ALA A 265 18.67 14.17 18.69
C ALA A 265 19.82 13.73 19.60
N SER A 266 20.60 12.77 19.13
CA SER A 266 21.95 12.63 19.63
C SER A 266 22.63 13.95 19.28
N GLU A 267 22.75 14.85 20.27
CA GLU A 267 23.72 15.93 20.19
C GLU A 267 25.06 15.24 19.95
N ILE A 268 25.48 15.23 18.69
CA ILE A 268 26.86 14.91 18.34
C ILE A 268 27.65 16.08 18.88
N VAL A 269 28.08 15.96 20.14
CA VAL A 269 29.08 16.83 20.74
C VAL A 269 30.37 16.56 19.97
N TYR A 270 30.70 17.44 19.04
CA TYR A 270 32.04 17.48 18.47
C TYR A 270 32.99 17.92 19.58
N TYR A 271 33.80 17.00 20.09
CA TYR A 271 35.00 17.39 20.82
C TYR A 271 35.99 17.96 19.80
N ILE A 272 36.28 19.26 19.92
CA ILE A 272 37.36 19.96 19.23
C ILE A 272 38.66 19.71 20.01
#